data_AF-A0A944Y5V7-F1
#
_entry.id   AF-A0A944Y5V7-F1
#
_cell.length_a   1.000
_cell.length_b   1.000
_cell.length_c   1.000
_cell.angle_alpha   90.00
_cell.angle_beta   90.00
_cell.angle_gamma   90.00
#
_symmetry.space_group_name_H-M   'P 1'
#
loop_
_entity.id
_entity.type
_entity.pdbx_description
1 polymer ?
#
loop_
_entity_poly.entity_id
_entity_poly.type
_entity_poly.pdbx_seq_one_letter_code
_entity_poly.pdbx_strand_id
1 'polypeptide(L)'
;MNSYNENAQRVLTLLKLDAEHLHERIMERQKEYLKIFSEKRTRSHFQEIFFSRWKTFGAEELKLLGQDLIVALDKFYNSVEKMHWYLMQTEDMPATVEDQLDVLLAEIDSGYQMFNLYCEGELGFHDSEENINEASEEYSS
;
A
#
# COMPACT_ATOMS: atom_id res chain seq x y z
N MET A 1 9.89 -28.82 3.13
CA MET A 1 8.87 -28.22 4.02
C MET A 1 8.93 -26.69 3.86
N ASN A 2 8.89 -26.18 2.60
CA ASN A 2 9.15 -24.78 2.22
C ASN A 2 7.89 -23.97 1.83
N SER A 3 6.71 -24.59 1.81
CA SER A 3 5.48 -23.93 1.32
C SER A 3 5.05 -22.72 2.14
N TYR A 4 5.41 -22.65 3.44
CA TYR A 4 5.05 -21.53 4.31
C TYR A 4 5.73 -20.22 3.88
N ASN A 5 7.02 -20.29 3.52
CA ASN A 5 7.80 -19.16 3.03
C ASN A 5 7.29 -18.65 1.69
N GLU A 6 7.05 -19.59 0.78
CA GLU A 6 6.56 -19.26 -0.55
C GLU A 6 5.19 -18.56 -0.49
N ASN A 7 4.32 -18.96 0.45
CA ASN A 7 3.03 -18.30 0.66
C ASN A 7 3.19 -16.87 1.22
N ALA A 8 4.09 -16.67 2.18
CA ALA A 8 4.37 -15.34 2.74
C ALA A 8 4.91 -14.39 1.65
N GLN A 9 5.87 -14.84 0.84
CA GLN A 9 6.41 -14.08 -0.29
C GLN A 9 5.34 -13.72 -1.32
N ARG A 10 4.44 -14.66 -1.66
CA ARG A 10 3.32 -14.40 -2.59
C ARG A 10 2.37 -13.35 -2.04
N VAL A 11 1.98 -13.46 -0.76
CA VAL A 11 1.13 -12.46 -0.10
C VAL A 11 1.81 -11.10 -0.11
N LEU A 12 3.09 -11.03 0.28
CA LEU A 12 3.88 -9.81 0.29
C LEU A 12 3.98 -9.16 -1.10
N THR A 13 4.22 -9.97 -2.14
CA THR A 13 4.29 -9.51 -3.52
C THR A 13 2.95 -8.92 -3.98
N LEU A 14 1.84 -9.59 -3.68
CA LEU A 14 0.51 -9.09 -4.03
C LEU A 14 0.19 -7.77 -3.32
N LEU A 15 0.57 -7.63 -2.05
CA LEU A 15 0.39 -6.40 -1.29
C LEU A 15 1.25 -5.27 -1.82
N LYS A 16 2.50 -5.55 -2.20
CA LYS A 16 3.40 -4.57 -2.82
C LYS A 16 2.81 -4.02 -4.12
N LEU A 17 2.37 -4.91 -5.00
CA LEU A 17 1.76 -4.51 -6.28
C LEU A 17 0.44 -3.75 -6.10
N ASP A 18 -0.37 -4.10 -5.10
CA ASP A 18 -1.61 -3.35 -4.82
C ASP A 18 -1.30 -1.94 -4.32
N ALA A 19 -0.35 -1.82 -3.38
CA ALA A 19 0.06 -0.56 -2.79
C ALA A 19 0.73 0.38 -3.83
N GLU A 20 1.61 -0.15 -4.67
CA GLU A 20 2.28 0.59 -5.75
C GLU A 20 1.26 1.18 -6.71
N HIS A 21 0.38 0.35 -7.30
CA HIS A 21 -0.63 0.86 -8.24
C HIS A 21 -1.64 1.82 -7.57
N LEU A 22 -1.95 1.62 -6.30
CA LEU A 22 -2.84 2.52 -5.56
C LEU A 22 -2.18 3.88 -5.33
N HIS A 23 -0.92 3.88 -4.89
CA HIS A 23 -0.11 5.09 -4.71
C HIS A 23 0.03 5.83 -6.04
N GLU A 24 0.43 5.16 -7.11
CA GLU A 24 0.52 5.76 -8.45
C GLU A 24 -0.80 6.40 -8.89
N ARG A 25 -1.93 5.69 -8.76
CA ARG A 25 -3.25 6.25 -9.11
C ARG A 25 -3.58 7.51 -8.32
N ILE A 26 -3.27 7.54 -7.04
CA ILE A 26 -3.59 8.67 -6.16
C ILE A 26 -2.69 9.87 -6.47
N MET A 27 -1.40 9.63 -6.69
CA MET A 27 -0.39 10.67 -6.90
C MET A 27 -0.45 11.26 -8.31
N GLU A 28 -0.49 10.42 -9.34
CA GLU A 28 -0.46 10.88 -10.73
C GLU A 28 -1.76 11.56 -11.16
N ARG A 29 -2.90 11.08 -10.64
CA ARG A 29 -4.22 11.58 -11.06
C ARG A 29 -4.73 12.74 -10.21
N GLN A 30 -3.92 13.27 -9.29
CA GLN A 30 -4.31 14.34 -8.35
C GLN A 30 -5.04 15.50 -9.03
N LYS A 31 -4.41 16.08 -10.04
CA LYS A 31 -4.93 17.24 -10.76
C LYS A 31 -6.24 16.92 -11.49
N GLU A 32 -6.38 15.70 -11.98
CA GLU A 32 -7.55 15.28 -12.74
C GLU A 32 -8.77 15.12 -11.84
N TYR A 33 -8.65 14.39 -10.73
CA TYR A 33 -9.80 14.18 -9.85
C TYR A 33 -10.19 15.44 -9.07
N LEU A 34 -9.25 16.34 -8.77
CA LEU A 34 -9.54 17.67 -8.21
C LEU A 34 -10.32 18.56 -9.19
N LYS A 35 -9.93 18.53 -10.47
CA LYS A 35 -10.68 19.24 -11.52
C LYS A 35 -12.10 18.70 -11.63
N ILE A 36 -12.27 17.38 -11.64
CA ILE A 36 -13.60 16.74 -11.69
C ILE A 36 -14.43 17.10 -10.46
N PHE A 37 -13.81 17.11 -9.27
CA PHE A 37 -14.46 17.48 -8.02
C PHE A 37 -14.97 18.93 -8.03
N SER A 38 -14.13 19.87 -8.47
CA SER A 38 -14.49 21.30 -8.53
C SER A 38 -15.53 21.61 -9.60
N GLU A 39 -15.44 20.98 -10.78
CA GLU A 39 -16.34 21.24 -11.91
C GLU A 39 -17.69 20.52 -11.80
N LYS A 40 -17.67 19.21 -11.49
CA LYS A 40 -18.86 18.35 -11.59
C LYS A 40 -19.49 18.04 -10.23
N ARG A 41 -18.80 18.31 -9.12
CA ARG A 41 -19.23 17.95 -7.74
C ARG A 41 -19.67 16.49 -7.59
N THR A 42 -19.17 15.61 -8.45
CA THR A 42 -19.55 14.19 -8.49
C THR A 42 -18.46 13.36 -7.82
N ARG A 43 -18.86 12.56 -6.85
CA ARG A 43 -17.96 11.78 -5.99
C ARG A 43 -17.75 10.33 -6.45
N SER A 44 -18.50 9.88 -7.47
CA SER A 44 -18.44 8.50 -7.99
C SER A 44 -17.06 8.11 -8.51
N HIS A 45 -16.32 9.06 -9.08
CA HIS A 45 -14.98 8.83 -9.65
C HIS A 45 -13.94 8.41 -8.61
N PHE A 46 -14.15 8.75 -7.33
CA PHE A 46 -13.22 8.40 -6.27
C PHE A 46 -13.19 6.89 -5.98
N GLN A 47 -14.29 6.17 -6.22
CA GLN A 47 -14.34 4.73 -5.94
C GLN A 47 -13.30 3.94 -6.73
N GLU A 48 -13.07 4.30 -8.00
CA GLU A 48 -12.07 3.64 -8.85
C GLU A 48 -10.64 4.05 -8.50
N ILE A 49 -10.44 5.30 -8.06
CA ILE A 49 -9.12 5.83 -7.70
C ILE A 49 -8.62 5.14 -6.43
N PHE A 50 -9.47 5.10 -5.41
CA PHE A 50 -9.15 4.59 -4.07
C PHE A 50 -9.42 3.08 -3.92
N PHE A 51 -9.77 2.38 -5.00
CA PHE A 51 -9.95 0.94 -4.96
C PHE A 51 -8.64 0.24 -4.59
N SER A 52 -8.72 -0.70 -3.64
CA SER A 52 -7.60 -1.51 -3.19
C SER A 52 -8.07 -2.91 -2.84
N ARG A 53 -7.24 -3.91 -3.14
CA ARG A 53 -7.50 -5.31 -2.74
C ARG A 53 -7.14 -5.58 -1.28
N TRP A 54 -6.46 -4.66 -0.60
CA TRP A 54 -6.10 -4.78 0.82
C TRP A 54 -7.24 -5.29 1.70
N LYS A 55 -8.44 -4.72 1.54
CA LYS A 55 -9.63 -5.06 2.35
C LYS A 55 -10.15 -6.49 2.12
N THR A 56 -9.60 -7.21 1.14
CA THR A 56 -9.96 -8.60 0.85
C THR A 56 -9.04 -9.62 1.52
N PHE A 57 -7.89 -9.20 2.05
CA PHE A 57 -6.99 -10.07 2.80
C PHE A 57 -7.54 -10.34 4.20
N GLY A 58 -7.55 -11.60 4.61
CA GLY A 58 -7.98 -12.04 5.93
C GLY A 58 -6.82 -12.12 6.93
N ALA A 59 -7.16 -12.32 8.21
CA ALA A 59 -6.15 -12.48 9.26
C ALA A 59 -5.21 -13.68 9.02
N GLU A 60 -5.67 -14.70 8.31
CA GLU A 60 -4.89 -15.91 8.00
C GLU A 60 -3.75 -15.64 7.00
N GLU A 61 -3.95 -14.73 6.05
CA GLU A 61 -2.90 -14.29 5.13
C GLU A 61 -1.96 -13.28 5.82
N LEU A 62 -2.51 -12.37 6.63
CA LEU A 62 -1.73 -11.29 7.24
C LEU A 62 -0.79 -11.76 8.35
N LYS A 63 -1.14 -12.83 9.07
CA LYS A 63 -0.27 -13.40 10.11
C LYS A 63 1.06 -13.95 9.58
N LEU A 64 1.18 -14.11 8.25
CA LEU A 64 2.40 -14.56 7.59
C LEU A 64 3.47 -13.46 7.52
N LEU A 65 3.07 -12.20 7.73
CA LEU A 65 3.93 -11.03 7.59
C LEU A 65 4.61 -10.66 8.91
N GLY A 66 5.78 -10.02 8.83
CA GLY A 66 6.42 -9.40 9.97
C GLY A 66 5.53 -8.35 10.67
N GLN A 67 5.66 -8.23 12.00
CA GLN A 67 4.85 -7.29 12.79
C GLN A 67 5.04 -5.83 12.35
N ASP A 68 6.29 -5.43 12.11
CA ASP A 68 6.61 -4.07 11.66
C ASP A 68 6.02 -3.78 10.26
N LEU A 69 6.01 -4.80 9.40
CA LEU A 69 5.40 -4.70 8.06
C LEU A 69 3.88 -4.53 8.16
N ILE A 70 3.20 -5.28 9.03
CA ILE A 70 1.76 -5.12 9.28
C ILE A 70 1.45 -3.70 9.75
N VAL A 71 2.25 -3.14 10.66
CA VAL A 71 2.08 -1.76 11.15
C VAL A 71 2.29 -0.74 10.03
N ALA A 72 3.34 -0.90 9.22
CA ALA A 72 3.63 -0.01 8.11
C ALA A 72 2.52 -0.03 7.05
N LEU A 73 2.02 -1.22 6.78
CA LEU A 73 0.94 -1.45 5.84
C LEU A 73 -0.37 -0.81 6.35
N ASP A 74 -0.74 -1.03 7.62
CA ASP A 74 -1.93 -0.43 8.22
C ASP A 74 -1.86 1.10 8.14
N LYS A 75 -0.70 1.69 8.45
CA LYS A 75 -0.48 3.14 8.34
C LYS A 75 -0.73 3.65 6.92
N PHE A 76 -0.19 2.96 5.90
CA PHE A 76 -0.40 3.33 4.51
C PHE A 76 -1.89 3.27 4.13
N TYR A 77 -2.55 2.12 4.30
CA TYR A 77 -3.95 1.98 3.86
C TYR A 77 -4.92 2.84 4.68
N ASN A 78 -4.65 3.09 5.97
CA ASN A 78 -5.46 4.02 6.77
C ASN A 78 -5.32 5.47 6.30
N SER A 79 -4.12 5.91 5.87
CA SER A 79 -3.94 7.24 5.30
C SER A 79 -4.73 7.41 3.99
N VAL A 80 -4.75 6.37 3.15
CA VAL A 80 -5.56 6.34 1.92
C VAL A 80 -7.06 6.39 2.24
N GLU A 81 -7.51 5.60 3.22
CA GLU A 81 -8.92 5.59 3.64
C GLU A 81 -9.36 6.94 4.22
N LYS A 82 -8.51 7.57 5.02
CA LYS A 82 -8.74 8.91 5.56
C LYS A 82 -8.94 9.94 4.46
N MET A 83 -8.10 9.92 3.43
CA MET A 83 -8.25 10.80 2.26
C MET A 83 -9.52 10.52 1.48
N HIS A 84 -9.82 9.24 1.22
CA HIS A 84 -11.06 8.85 0.54
C HIS A 84 -12.28 9.33 1.32
N TRP A 85 -12.32 9.11 2.64
CA TRP A 85 -13.42 9.55 3.49
C TRP A 85 -13.60 11.07 3.48
N TYR A 86 -12.49 11.82 3.59
CA TYR A 86 -12.51 13.28 3.51
C TYR A 86 -13.15 13.76 2.20
N LEU A 87 -12.69 13.26 1.05
CA LEU A 87 -13.24 13.63 -0.26
C LEU A 87 -14.71 13.27 -0.44
N MET A 88 -15.15 12.17 0.17
CA MET A 88 -16.53 11.71 0.10
C MET A 88 -17.49 12.57 0.95
N GLN A 89 -17.01 13.18 2.03
CA GLN A 89 -17.85 13.89 3.00
C GLN A 89 -17.64 15.41 3.06
N THR A 90 -16.52 15.91 2.55
CA THR A 90 -16.18 17.33 2.66
C THR A 90 -17.20 18.22 1.93
N GLU A 91 -17.53 19.34 2.58
CA GLU A 91 -18.29 20.46 2.04
C GLU A 91 -17.41 21.71 1.91
N ASP A 92 -16.09 21.54 2.07
CA ASP A 92 -15.14 22.64 2.09
C ASP A 92 -15.00 23.32 0.73
N MET A 93 -14.53 24.57 0.76
CA MET A 93 -14.22 25.33 -0.45
C MET A 93 -13.06 24.67 -1.20
N PRO A 94 -13.01 24.75 -2.56
CA PRO A 94 -11.99 24.08 -3.36
C PRO A 94 -10.54 24.34 -2.90
N ALA A 95 -10.21 25.58 -2.53
CA ALA A 95 -8.88 25.94 -2.04
C ALA A 95 -8.52 25.20 -0.73
N THR A 96 -9.46 25.09 0.20
CA THR A 96 -9.27 24.34 1.46
C THR A 96 -9.14 22.83 1.20
N VAL A 97 -9.87 22.31 0.22
CA VAL A 97 -9.73 20.91 -0.20
C VAL A 97 -8.34 20.66 -0.78
N GLU A 98 -7.84 21.54 -1.64
CA GLU A 98 -6.47 21.46 -2.20
C GLU A 98 -5.41 21.44 -1.09
N ASP A 99 -5.44 22.41 -0.18
CA ASP A 99 -4.49 22.47 0.94
C ASP A 99 -4.52 21.21 1.82
N GLN A 100 -5.73 20.71 2.13
CA GLN A 100 -5.88 19.51 2.94
C GLN A 100 -5.43 18.25 2.20
N LEU A 101 -5.63 18.19 0.89
CA LEU A 101 -5.16 17.08 0.07
C LEU A 101 -3.64 17.03 0.01
N ASP A 102 -2.94 18.15 -0.10
CA ASP A 102 -1.48 18.16 -0.11
C ASP A 102 -0.89 17.54 1.17
N VAL A 103 -1.52 17.82 2.32
CA VAL A 103 -1.15 17.18 3.61
C VAL A 103 -1.43 15.68 3.60
N LEU A 104 -2.61 15.26 3.12
CA LEU A 104 -3.00 13.85 3.07
C LEU A 104 -2.15 13.05 2.08
N LEU A 105 -1.78 13.64 0.94
CA LEU A 105 -0.92 13.04 -0.07
C LEU A 105 0.51 12.86 0.47
N ALA A 106 1.04 13.84 1.20
CA ALA A 106 2.32 13.69 1.87
C ALA A 106 2.30 12.57 2.93
N GLU A 107 1.18 12.41 3.66
CA GLU A 107 0.98 11.32 4.62
C GLU A 107 0.94 9.95 3.93
N ILE A 108 0.22 9.85 2.81
CA ILE A 108 0.14 8.63 1.97
C ILE A 108 1.51 8.27 1.39
N ASP A 109 2.23 9.25 0.84
CA ASP A 109 3.55 9.05 0.25
C ASP A 109 4.56 8.57 1.29
N SER A 110 4.59 9.19 2.46
CA SER A 110 5.42 8.74 3.58
C SER A 110 5.05 7.33 4.06
N GLY A 111 3.75 7.02 4.13
CA GLY A 111 3.27 5.69 4.47
C GLY A 111 3.71 4.63 3.47
N TYR A 112 3.59 4.93 2.18
CA TYR A 112 4.02 4.05 1.08
C TYR A 112 5.54 3.80 1.11
N GLN A 113 6.34 4.85 1.23
CA GLN A 113 7.81 4.72 1.30
C GLN A 113 8.24 3.83 2.47
N MET A 114 7.60 4.00 3.64
CA MET A 114 7.88 3.18 4.81
C MET A 114 7.50 1.73 4.57
N PHE A 115 6.30 1.46 4.06
CA PHE A 115 5.86 0.11 3.69
C PHE A 115 6.79 -0.56 2.66
N ASN A 116 7.20 0.17 1.62
CA ASN A 116 8.08 -0.37 0.59
C ASN A 116 9.47 -0.70 1.16
N LEU A 117 10.01 0.13 2.06
CA LEU A 117 11.27 -0.16 2.75
C LEU A 117 11.20 -1.47 3.56
N TYR A 118 10.12 -1.69 4.30
CA TYR A 118 9.92 -2.94 5.04
C TYR A 118 9.74 -4.13 4.11
N CYS A 119 8.99 -3.98 3.00
CA CYS A 119 8.87 -5.03 1.99
C CYS A 119 10.23 -5.44 1.41
N GLU A 120 11.06 -4.46 1.05
CA GLU A 120 12.38 -4.71 0.48
C GLU A 120 13.31 -5.40 1.48
N GLY A 121 13.24 -5.01 2.75
CA GLY A 121 13.93 -5.73 3.82
C GLY A 121 13.50 -7.19 3.87
N GLU A 122 12.20 -7.45 4.00
CA GLU A 122 11.66 -8.80 4.20
C GLU A 122 11.88 -9.72 2.98
N LEU A 123 11.81 -9.18 1.76
CA LEU A 123 12.16 -9.91 0.54
C LEU A 123 13.67 -10.17 0.43
N GLY A 124 14.51 -9.18 0.74
CA GLY A 124 15.97 -9.32 0.66
C GLY A 124 16.57 -10.27 1.71
N PHE A 125 15.96 -10.37 2.89
CA PHE A 125 16.32 -11.39 3.88
C PHE A 125 16.00 -12.80 3.39
N HIS A 126 14.95 -12.95 2.57
CA HIS A 126 14.56 -14.25 2.02
C HIS A 126 15.56 -14.80 1.01
N ASP A 127 15.94 -13.97 0.05
CA ASP A 127 16.89 -14.36 -0.99
C ASP A 127 18.26 -14.77 -0.38
N SER A 128 18.63 -14.17 0.74
CA SER A 128 19.89 -14.49 1.43
C SER A 128 19.83 -15.76 2.27
N GLU A 129 18.71 -16.08 2.93
CA GLU A 129 18.53 -17.34 3.65
C GLU A 129 18.46 -18.56 2.72
N GLU A 130 17.80 -18.46 1.56
CA GLU A 130 17.76 -19.54 0.57
C GLU A 130 19.16 -19.85 0.02
N ASN A 131 19.94 -18.83 -0.33
CA ASN A 131 21.31 -19.00 -0.82
C ASN A 131 22.26 -19.66 0.21
N ILE A 132 22.08 -19.38 1.50
CA ILE A 132 22.91 -19.99 2.57
C ILE A 132 22.54 -21.46 2.75
N ASN A 133 21.25 -21.81 2.70
CA ASN A 133 20.80 -23.19 2.82
C ASN A 133 21.27 -24.05 1.64
N GLU A 134 21.14 -23.55 0.41
CA GLU A 134 21.62 -24.26 -0.79
C GLU A 134 23.13 -24.52 -0.75
N ALA A 135 23.93 -23.52 -0.36
CA ALA A 135 25.37 -23.68 -0.21
C ALA A 135 25.72 -24.74 0.85
N SER A 136 24.98 -24.80 1.96
CA SER A 136 25.23 -25.76 3.04
C SER A 136 24.89 -27.21 2.67
N GLU A 137 23.90 -27.42 1.79
CA GLU A 137 23.53 -28.74 1.26
C GLU A 137 24.54 -29.25 0.21
N GLU A 138 25.13 -28.36 -0.58
CA GLU A 138 26.18 -28.68 -1.56
C GLU A 138 27.50 -29.12 -0.89
N TYR A 139 27.83 -28.59 0.29
CA TYR A 139 29.01 -29.01 1.07
C TYR A 139 28.78 -30.25 1.95
N SER A 140 27.54 -30.75 2.03
CA SER A 140 27.18 -31.93 2.82
C SER A 140 26.90 -33.18 1.99
N SER A 141 27.08 -33.09 0.66
CA SER A 141 26.95 -34.20 -0.32
C SER A 141 28.31 -34.61 -0.88
#